data_AF-A0A2V9C771-F1
#
_entry.id   AF-A0A2V9C771-F1
#
_cell.length_a   1.000
_cell.length_b   1.000
_cell.length_c   1.000
_cell.angle_alpha   90.00
_cell.angle_beta   90.00
_cell.angle_gamma   90.00
#
_symmetry.space_group_name_H-M   'P 1'
#
loop_
_entity.id
_entity.type
_entity.pdbx_description
1 polymer ?
#
loop_
_entity_poly.entity_id
_entity_poly.type
_entity_poly.pdbx_seq_one_letter_code
_entity_poly.pdbx_strand_id
1 'polypeptide(L)'
;MRKLIPLLFLEGIVLVALVPIFSMDPGRAVIAQSSFPDPANEHACPSQTGAGGGAEAIPAFVGPGTDGFSPNQSLCLPQLAPVPTGLSPLAFIVQGLEPGDRVDSQGTIYVESIRGVPGGIDLWRWDQSIEGAPNANGTLPFKYQGQPDNCGIFGLNGGGCVNNVGSPTNLGVAPGGGDADMAINAPDPNNSAIPNIAMTSLTLAPGVTATNSRNRGDTFFTPPNVVAALVPGDDRMWNDAVNDVSTAYIAYHDIATFNINVQRSNNGGLTYTAGLGEAIDAATLPAAGSLSPTSSANTAAQIKVDNGACPSKGNLYVAFTAPDNAMENASSGPQRSVYVGVSTDAGLGAPTFTFADHKVFTSPVGSQGATHGNNNIFPALAVDGFGNVYTVWSDNQNVFLSSSSSLGNTWTAPVRVNSGGTVGKANVFPWVAADAYGHVVVTWLGANLAGNSNDVATMQPACADGTTDCWAQWNVYAAESVNGNAAVPAFSQHAASDHFIHAGTICTNGTGCSNGDSRALADFFQVALDTQHRANIAFSDDHLASPLCSQQSPGHCADNDPQSFRVAVPYFTYQMKANKKVVTTGLCAR
;
A
#
# COMPACT_ATOMS: atom_id res chain seq x y z
N MET A 1 26.09 -17.38 -7.06
CA MET A 1 25.70 -17.21 -8.48
C MET A 1 26.46 -18.17 -9.40
N ARG A 2 25.79 -19.18 -9.93
CA ARG A 2 26.10 -19.77 -11.25
C ARG A 2 24.84 -20.25 -11.98
N LYS A 3 23.65 -19.79 -11.57
CA LYS A 3 22.36 -20.23 -12.12
C LYS A 3 21.25 -19.18 -12.29
N LEU A 4 21.50 -17.89 -12.02
CA LEU A 4 20.44 -16.86 -12.15
C LEU A 4 20.69 -15.77 -13.21
N ILE A 5 21.85 -15.77 -13.87
CA ILE A 5 22.16 -14.74 -14.88
C ILE A 5 21.60 -15.06 -16.29
N PRO A 6 21.37 -16.33 -16.72
CA PRO A 6 20.78 -16.55 -18.05
C PRO A 6 19.25 -16.61 -18.06
N LEU A 7 18.55 -16.54 -16.92
CA LEU A 7 17.09 -16.67 -16.87
C LEU A 7 16.36 -15.34 -17.15
N LEU A 8 16.90 -14.22 -16.68
CA LEU A 8 16.26 -12.90 -16.80
C LEU A 8 16.40 -12.26 -18.19
N PHE A 9 17.37 -12.70 -19.01
CA PHE A 9 17.50 -12.25 -20.40
C PHE A 9 16.69 -13.11 -21.39
N LEU A 10 16.15 -14.25 -20.95
CA LEU A 10 15.34 -15.12 -21.81
C LEU A 10 13.83 -14.85 -21.67
N GLU A 11 13.37 -14.31 -20.53
CA GLU A 11 11.93 -14.04 -20.31
C GLU A 11 11.42 -12.76 -21.01
N GLY A 12 12.30 -11.80 -21.28
CA GLY A 12 11.96 -10.62 -22.11
C GLY A 12 11.77 -10.91 -23.61
N ILE A 13 12.24 -12.07 -24.10
CA ILE A 13 12.10 -12.49 -25.51
C ILE A 13 11.06 -13.61 -25.67
N VAL A 14 10.71 -14.33 -24.60
CA VAL A 14 9.70 -15.41 -24.65
C VAL A 14 8.26 -14.88 -24.63
N LEU A 15 8.01 -13.64 -24.19
CA LEU A 15 6.67 -13.02 -24.27
C LEU A 15 6.20 -12.72 -25.71
N VAL A 16 7.07 -12.86 -26.71
CA VAL A 16 6.72 -12.75 -28.15
C VAL A 16 6.61 -14.13 -28.83
N ALA A 17 6.96 -15.23 -28.15
CA ALA A 17 7.12 -16.55 -28.79
C ALA A 17 6.17 -17.67 -28.30
N LEU A 18 5.21 -17.40 -27.39
CA LEU A 18 4.23 -18.39 -26.91
C LEU A 18 2.80 -18.19 -27.47
N VAL A 19 2.69 -17.80 -28.75
CA VAL A 19 1.45 -18.03 -29.51
C VAL A 19 1.58 -19.38 -30.21
N PRO A 20 1.04 -20.47 -29.63
CA PRO A 20 0.14 -21.28 -30.45
C PRO A 20 -1.03 -21.96 -29.69
N ILE A 21 -2.20 -21.90 -30.33
CA ILE A 21 -3.33 -22.84 -30.27
C ILE A 21 -4.15 -22.82 -28.97
N PHE A 22 -5.16 -21.93 -28.94
CA PHE A 22 -6.40 -22.18 -28.20
C PHE A 22 -7.55 -22.32 -29.20
N SER A 23 -8.24 -23.45 -29.14
CA SER A 23 -9.53 -23.67 -29.79
C SER A 23 -10.57 -22.81 -29.07
N MET A 24 -11.22 -21.91 -29.80
CA MET A 24 -12.37 -21.15 -29.30
C MET A 24 -13.54 -22.11 -29.08
N ASP A 25 -14.13 -22.14 -27.87
CA ASP A 25 -15.47 -22.70 -27.65
C ASP A 25 -16.49 -21.55 -27.81
N PRO A 26 -17.30 -21.53 -28.88
CA PRO A 26 -18.26 -20.45 -29.16
C PRO A 26 -19.48 -20.43 -28.21
N GLY A 27 -19.56 -21.33 -27.23
CA GLY A 27 -20.76 -21.56 -26.43
C GLY A 27 -20.93 -20.73 -25.14
N ARG A 28 -19.94 -19.95 -24.69
CA ARG A 28 -20.06 -19.18 -23.43
C ARG A 28 -20.69 -17.80 -23.65
N ALA A 29 -22.03 -17.75 -23.62
CA ALA A 29 -22.75 -16.50 -23.45
C ALA A 29 -22.77 -16.12 -21.95
N VAL A 30 -22.07 -15.04 -21.59
CA VAL A 30 -22.14 -14.43 -20.25
C VAL A 30 -23.46 -13.66 -20.18
N ILE A 31 -24.38 -14.10 -19.31
CA ILE A 31 -25.57 -13.31 -18.98
C ILE A 31 -25.15 -12.35 -17.88
N ALA A 32 -25.01 -11.06 -18.23
CA ALA A 32 -24.68 -10.04 -17.26
C ALA A 32 -25.91 -9.65 -16.42
N GLN A 33 -25.78 -9.63 -15.10
CA GLN A 33 -26.74 -9.04 -14.16
C GLN A 33 -26.78 -7.52 -14.40
N SER A 34 -27.97 -6.99 -14.69
CA SER A 34 -28.13 -5.63 -15.25
C SER A 34 -28.16 -4.50 -14.22
N SER A 35 -28.10 -4.80 -12.92
CA SER A 35 -27.96 -3.81 -11.85
C SER A 35 -27.44 -4.46 -10.57
N PHE A 36 -26.28 -4.04 -10.07
CA PHE A 36 -25.86 -4.26 -8.68
C PHE A 36 -26.25 -3.04 -7.86
N PRO A 37 -26.70 -3.22 -6.62
CA PRO A 37 -26.87 -2.10 -5.69
C PRO A 37 -25.54 -1.38 -5.53
N ASP A 38 -25.58 -0.06 -5.52
CA ASP A 38 -24.49 0.79 -5.05
C ASP A 38 -24.93 1.40 -3.70
N PRO A 39 -24.80 0.66 -2.60
CA PRO A 39 -25.21 1.09 -1.27
C PRO A 39 -24.36 2.24 -0.69
N ALA A 40 -23.26 2.59 -1.37
CA ALA A 40 -22.37 3.69 -0.99
C ALA A 40 -22.53 4.94 -1.87
N ASN A 41 -23.45 4.93 -2.85
CA ASN A 41 -23.66 6.03 -3.79
C ASN A 41 -22.34 6.50 -4.45
N GLU A 42 -21.46 5.57 -4.79
CA GLU A 42 -20.19 5.87 -5.45
C GLU A 42 -20.41 6.40 -6.88
N HIS A 43 -19.55 7.33 -7.27
CA HIS A 43 -19.62 8.03 -8.54
C HIS A 43 -18.70 7.41 -9.58
N ALA A 44 -19.13 7.46 -10.84
CA ALA A 44 -18.35 6.98 -11.98
C ALA A 44 -17.89 5.52 -11.87
N CYS A 45 -18.59 4.71 -11.08
CA CYS A 45 -18.35 3.27 -11.03
C CYS A 45 -18.45 2.67 -12.44
N PRO A 46 -17.53 1.78 -12.82
CA PRO A 46 -17.58 1.12 -14.12
C PRO A 46 -18.96 0.53 -14.39
N SER A 47 -19.63 0.99 -15.46
CA SER A 47 -20.97 0.52 -15.76
C SER A 47 -20.96 -0.98 -16.06
N GLN A 48 -22.02 -1.67 -15.63
CA GLN A 48 -22.28 -3.08 -15.94
C GLN A 48 -22.58 -3.34 -17.43
N THR A 49 -22.64 -2.28 -18.25
CA THR A 49 -22.93 -2.36 -19.68
C THR A 49 -22.06 -1.38 -20.50
N GLY A 50 -20.73 -1.57 -20.45
CA GLY A 50 -19.86 -1.54 -21.63
C GLY A 50 -19.21 -0.23 -22.12
N ALA A 51 -17.89 -0.29 -22.32
CA ALA A 51 -17.33 -0.22 -23.67
C ALA A 51 -16.19 -1.25 -23.80
N GLY A 52 -16.53 -2.46 -24.27
CA GLY A 52 -15.57 -3.57 -24.42
C GLY A 52 -16.16 -4.98 -24.26
N GLY A 53 -17.33 -5.11 -23.65
CA GLY A 53 -17.94 -6.43 -23.38
C GLY A 53 -17.41 -7.13 -22.13
N GLY A 54 -16.74 -6.40 -21.22
CA GLY A 54 -16.48 -6.87 -19.87
C GLY A 54 -17.78 -6.83 -19.06
N ALA A 55 -18.18 -7.97 -18.51
CA ALA A 55 -19.31 -8.07 -17.59
C ALA A 55 -18.93 -7.41 -16.25
N GLU A 56 -19.88 -6.62 -15.72
CA GLU A 56 -20.09 -6.28 -14.30
C GLU A 56 -18.98 -5.61 -13.48
N ALA A 57 -19.36 -4.65 -12.62
CA ALA A 57 -18.51 -4.20 -11.53
C ALA A 57 -18.53 -5.24 -10.40
N ILE A 58 -17.48 -5.31 -9.58
CA ILE A 58 -17.51 -6.10 -8.34
C ILE A 58 -18.71 -5.60 -7.50
N PRO A 59 -19.59 -6.49 -7.02
CA PRO A 59 -20.75 -6.09 -6.24
C PRO A 59 -20.31 -5.26 -5.05
N ALA A 60 -20.89 -4.07 -4.93
CA ALA A 60 -20.60 -3.21 -3.80
C ALA A 60 -21.11 -3.84 -2.50
N PHE A 61 -20.30 -3.75 -1.47
CA PHE A 61 -20.59 -4.22 -0.13
C PHE A 61 -20.44 -3.05 0.86
N VAL A 62 -21.35 -3.01 1.83
CA VAL A 62 -21.28 -2.12 2.99
C VAL A 62 -21.57 -2.96 4.23
N GLY A 63 -20.58 -3.02 5.11
CA GLY A 63 -20.68 -3.74 6.38
C GLY A 63 -21.52 -2.99 7.43
N PRO A 64 -21.67 -3.55 8.64
CA PRO A 64 -22.42 -2.92 9.71
C PRO A 64 -21.70 -1.76 10.42
N GLY A 65 -20.40 -1.57 10.20
CA GLY A 65 -19.52 -0.67 10.95
C GLY A 65 -19.12 -1.21 12.33
N THR A 66 -18.16 -0.55 12.96
CA THR A 66 -17.75 -0.83 14.36
C THR A 66 -17.94 0.39 15.25
N ASP A 67 -17.81 0.19 16.57
CA ASP A 67 -17.82 1.31 17.51
C ASP A 67 -16.56 2.18 17.32
N GLY A 68 -16.74 3.30 16.63
CA GLY A 68 -15.70 4.31 16.37
C GLY A 68 -15.39 4.53 14.89
N PHE A 69 -15.71 3.58 14.02
CA PHE A 69 -15.40 3.61 12.59
C PHE A 69 -16.66 3.49 11.73
N SER A 70 -16.64 4.11 10.55
CA SER A 70 -17.72 3.98 9.57
C SER A 70 -17.88 2.52 9.14
N PRO A 71 -19.04 2.15 8.57
CA PRO A 71 -19.17 0.91 7.80
C PRO A 71 -17.98 0.71 6.87
N ASN A 72 -17.44 -0.50 6.83
CA ASN A 72 -16.48 -0.84 5.79
C ASN A 72 -17.24 -0.87 4.46
N GLN A 73 -16.78 -0.08 3.49
CA GLN A 73 -17.33 -0.05 2.14
C GLN A 73 -16.30 -0.58 1.16
N SER A 74 -16.70 -1.46 0.25
CA SER A 74 -15.88 -1.80 -0.90
C SER A 74 -15.86 -0.65 -1.90
N LEU A 75 -14.70 -0.27 -2.43
CA LEU A 75 -14.61 0.71 -3.51
C LEU A 75 -14.86 0.03 -4.85
N CYS A 76 -15.67 0.67 -5.70
CA CYS A 76 -16.14 0.03 -6.93
C CYS A 76 -15.00 -0.17 -7.95
N LEU A 77 -14.84 -1.42 -8.40
CA LEU A 77 -13.87 -1.87 -9.38
C LEU A 77 -14.56 -2.60 -10.54
N PRO A 78 -14.00 -2.57 -11.77
CA PRO A 78 -14.46 -3.47 -12.82
C PRO A 78 -14.10 -4.92 -12.43
N GLN A 79 -14.94 -5.89 -12.75
CA GLN A 79 -14.66 -7.31 -12.45
C GLN A 79 -13.63 -7.92 -13.42
N LEU A 80 -13.62 -7.44 -14.66
CA LEU A 80 -12.70 -7.87 -15.72
C LEU A 80 -11.94 -6.67 -16.28
N ALA A 81 -10.70 -6.91 -16.70
CA ALA A 81 -9.90 -5.87 -17.32
C ALA A 81 -10.56 -5.38 -18.62
N PRO A 82 -10.51 -4.07 -18.94
CA PRO A 82 -11.09 -3.53 -20.15
C PRO A 82 -10.36 -4.11 -21.36
N VAL A 83 -11.05 -4.94 -22.14
CA VAL A 83 -10.53 -5.50 -23.39
C VAL A 83 -11.22 -4.88 -24.60
N PRO A 84 -10.55 -4.81 -25.76
CA PRO A 84 -11.19 -4.39 -26.99
C PRO A 84 -12.20 -5.44 -27.45
N THR A 85 -13.44 -4.99 -27.64
CA THR A 85 -14.59 -5.69 -28.27
C THR A 85 -14.43 -7.20 -28.43
N GLY A 86 -14.96 -8.02 -27.51
CA GLY A 86 -15.33 -9.44 -27.69
C GLY A 86 -14.36 -10.44 -28.37
N LEU A 87 -13.17 -10.03 -28.78
CA LEU A 87 -12.23 -10.73 -29.66
C LEU A 87 -10.81 -10.76 -29.08
N SER A 88 -10.55 -10.02 -28.00
CA SER A 88 -9.28 -10.15 -27.28
C SER A 88 -9.35 -11.35 -26.32
N PRO A 89 -8.43 -12.31 -26.43
CA PRO A 89 -8.35 -13.45 -25.52
C PRO A 89 -7.76 -13.09 -24.13
N LEU A 90 -7.48 -11.80 -23.84
CA LEU A 90 -6.68 -11.34 -22.69
C LEU A 90 -7.51 -10.73 -21.53
N ALA A 91 -8.81 -10.99 -21.43
CA ALA A 91 -9.57 -10.54 -20.27
C ALA A 91 -9.11 -11.32 -19.02
N PHE A 92 -8.54 -10.62 -18.04
CA PHE A 92 -8.20 -11.19 -16.74
C PHE A 92 -9.13 -10.64 -15.65
N ILE A 93 -9.21 -11.39 -14.56
CA ILE A 93 -10.01 -11.04 -13.39
C ILE A 93 -9.29 -9.92 -12.65
N VAL A 94 -10.00 -8.80 -12.46
CA VAL A 94 -9.48 -7.68 -11.71
C VAL A 94 -9.66 -7.95 -10.23
N GLN A 95 -8.62 -7.62 -9.49
CA GLN A 95 -8.57 -7.58 -8.04
C GLN A 95 -8.09 -6.18 -7.64
N GLY A 96 -8.37 -5.77 -6.41
CA GLY A 96 -7.71 -4.62 -5.81
C GLY A 96 -6.95 -5.06 -4.58
N LEU A 97 -5.62 -5.00 -4.70
CA LEU A 97 -4.67 -5.36 -3.66
C LEU A 97 -3.90 -4.12 -3.22
N GLU A 98 -3.25 -4.23 -2.07
CA GLU A 98 -2.32 -3.24 -1.53
C GLU A 98 -2.85 -1.79 -1.51
N PRO A 99 -4.09 -1.54 -1.02
CA PRO A 99 -4.62 -0.20 -1.12
C PRO A 99 -3.89 0.76 -0.18
N GLY A 100 -3.42 1.86 -0.77
CA GLY A 100 -2.85 3.00 -0.07
C GLY A 100 -3.88 4.11 0.08
N ASP A 101 -3.62 5.06 0.96
CA ASP A 101 -4.43 6.27 1.06
C ASP A 101 -3.64 7.52 1.42
N ARG A 102 -4.14 8.68 0.99
CA ARG A 102 -3.65 10.00 1.39
C ARG A 102 -4.83 10.94 1.59
N VAL A 103 -4.72 11.80 2.60
CA VAL A 103 -5.62 12.93 2.77
C VAL A 103 -4.86 14.22 2.56
N ASP A 104 -5.37 15.08 1.67
CA ASP A 104 -4.74 16.37 1.40
C ASP A 104 -5.14 17.45 2.42
N SER A 105 -4.45 18.59 2.37
CA SER A 105 -4.71 19.72 3.28
C SER A 105 -6.11 20.34 3.15
N GLN A 106 -6.88 19.99 2.12
CA GLN A 106 -8.25 20.43 1.88
C GLN A 106 -9.28 19.38 2.36
N GLY A 107 -8.82 18.22 2.83
CA GLY A 107 -9.66 17.11 3.29
C GLY A 107 -10.08 16.16 2.17
N THR A 108 -9.49 16.25 0.98
CA THR A 108 -9.72 15.26 -0.08
C THR A 108 -9.03 13.96 0.28
N ILE A 109 -9.77 12.87 0.22
CA ILE A 109 -9.25 11.51 0.42
C ILE A 109 -8.99 10.90 -0.95
N TYR A 110 -7.80 10.35 -1.14
CA TYR A 110 -7.43 9.55 -2.29
C TYR A 110 -7.11 8.13 -1.82
N VAL A 111 -7.53 7.14 -2.60
CA VAL A 111 -7.20 5.73 -2.37
C VAL A 111 -6.69 5.16 -3.68
N GLU A 112 -5.54 4.51 -3.67
CA GLU A 112 -4.98 3.76 -4.78
C GLU A 112 -5.00 2.26 -4.49
N SER A 113 -4.93 1.41 -5.52
CA SER A 113 -4.81 -0.04 -5.37
C SER A 113 -4.21 -0.67 -6.62
N ILE A 114 -3.47 -1.77 -6.48
CA ILE A 114 -2.91 -2.51 -7.62
C ILE A 114 -3.88 -3.59 -8.12
N ARG A 115 -3.82 -3.85 -9.43
CA ARG A 115 -4.44 -5.05 -10.02
C ARG A 115 -3.49 -6.26 -10.08
N GLY A 116 -2.20 -6.05 -9.80
CA GLY A 116 -1.09 -6.97 -10.08
C GLY A 116 -0.43 -6.66 -11.44
N VAL A 117 0.77 -7.18 -11.72
CA VAL A 117 1.48 -6.96 -13.00
C VAL A 117 0.94 -7.89 -14.11
N PRO A 118 0.72 -7.41 -15.35
CA PRO A 118 0.79 -6.03 -15.85
C PRO A 118 -0.59 -5.38 -15.91
N GLY A 119 -1.37 -5.50 -14.84
CA GLY A 119 -2.76 -5.04 -14.75
C GLY A 119 -2.92 -3.57 -14.41
N GLY A 120 -1.87 -2.91 -13.89
CA GLY A 120 -1.89 -1.49 -13.54
C GLY A 120 -2.43 -1.18 -12.16
N ILE A 121 -2.76 0.10 -11.93
CA ILE A 121 -3.23 0.62 -10.64
C ILE A 121 -4.55 1.37 -10.83
N ASP A 122 -5.41 1.38 -9.83
CA ASP A 122 -6.66 2.14 -9.78
C ASP A 122 -6.57 3.30 -8.78
N LEU A 123 -7.42 4.30 -8.96
CA LEU A 123 -7.54 5.45 -8.05
C LEU A 123 -9.00 5.80 -7.78
N TRP A 124 -9.32 6.11 -6.52
CA TRP A 124 -10.57 6.72 -6.08
C TRP A 124 -10.29 8.04 -5.38
N ARG A 125 -11.30 8.92 -5.39
CA ARG A 125 -11.27 10.17 -4.67
C ARG A 125 -12.60 10.44 -3.97
N TRP A 126 -12.55 10.98 -2.76
CA TRP A 126 -13.69 11.68 -2.17
C TRP A 126 -13.28 13.08 -1.69
N ASP A 127 -13.93 14.11 -2.21
CA ASP A 127 -13.89 15.49 -1.72
C ASP A 127 -15.34 15.90 -1.38
N GLN A 128 -15.59 16.28 -0.13
CA GLN A 128 -16.93 16.65 0.34
C GLN A 128 -17.59 17.77 -0.49
N SER A 129 -16.80 18.72 -1.00
CA SER A 129 -17.29 19.85 -1.78
C SER A 129 -17.65 19.51 -3.22
N ILE A 130 -17.15 18.38 -3.74
CA ILE A 130 -17.35 17.91 -5.12
C ILE A 130 -18.30 16.70 -5.15
N GLU A 131 -17.97 15.65 -4.40
CA GLU A 131 -18.72 14.39 -4.35
C GLU A 131 -19.88 14.43 -3.34
N GLY A 132 -19.89 15.39 -2.42
CA GLY A 132 -20.97 15.59 -1.46
C GLY A 132 -20.66 15.02 -0.07
N ALA A 133 -21.58 15.28 0.86
CA ALA A 133 -21.47 14.87 2.26
C ALA A 133 -21.50 13.33 2.41
N PRO A 134 -20.96 12.79 3.52
CA PRO A 134 -21.14 11.37 3.86
C PRO A 134 -22.61 10.97 3.80
N ASN A 135 -22.87 9.74 3.34
CA ASN A 135 -24.21 9.16 3.28
C ASN A 135 -24.81 8.99 4.68
N ALA A 136 -26.12 8.74 4.75
CA ALA A 136 -26.82 8.58 6.03
C ALA A 136 -26.30 7.40 6.88
N ASN A 137 -25.76 6.36 6.24
CA ASN A 137 -25.09 5.23 6.90
C ASN A 137 -23.62 5.50 7.24
N GLY A 138 -23.08 6.67 6.90
CA GLY A 138 -21.70 7.08 7.17
C GLY A 138 -20.69 6.74 6.08
N THR A 139 -21.06 6.01 5.02
CA THR A 139 -20.17 5.75 3.88
C THR A 139 -19.89 7.04 3.09
N LEU A 140 -18.78 7.07 2.36
CA LEU A 140 -18.38 8.19 1.52
C LEU A 140 -18.69 7.89 0.05
N PRO A 141 -19.35 8.80 -0.69
CA PRO A 141 -19.62 8.63 -2.12
C PRO A 141 -18.34 8.86 -2.94
N PHE A 142 -17.39 7.91 -2.90
CA PHE A 142 -16.14 7.99 -3.67
C PHE A 142 -16.42 8.07 -5.17
N LYS A 143 -15.58 8.80 -5.89
CA LYS A 143 -15.51 8.80 -7.35
C LYS A 143 -14.35 7.90 -7.80
N TYR A 144 -14.64 6.89 -8.61
CA TYR A 144 -13.63 6.12 -9.32
C TYR A 144 -12.99 6.96 -10.44
N GLN A 145 -11.66 7.07 -10.44
CA GLN A 145 -10.88 7.90 -11.37
C GLN A 145 -10.28 7.09 -12.53
N GLY A 146 -10.42 5.76 -12.52
CA GLY A 146 -9.78 4.88 -13.50
C GLY A 146 -8.36 4.49 -13.10
N GLN A 147 -7.53 4.17 -14.10
CA GLN A 147 -6.12 3.79 -13.94
C GLN A 147 -5.16 4.93 -14.33
N PRO A 148 -4.52 5.61 -13.36
CA PRO A 148 -3.55 6.68 -13.59
C PRO A 148 -2.33 6.27 -14.40
N ASP A 149 -1.85 5.04 -14.25
CA ASP A 149 -0.69 4.48 -14.96
C ASP A 149 -1.02 3.96 -16.36
N ASN A 150 -2.21 4.31 -16.86
CA ASN A 150 -2.76 4.14 -18.20
C ASN A 150 -3.38 2.75 -18.51
N CYS A 151 -4.62 2.79 -19.02
CA CYS A 151 -5.34 1.63 -19.59
C CYS A 151 -4.82 1.26 -20.99
N GLY A 152 -3.64 0.66 -21.12
CA GLY A 152 -3.15 0.09 -22.38
C GLY A 152 -1.78 0.60 -22.83
N ILE A 153 -0.82 -0.32 -23.04
CA ILE A 153 0.55 -0.03 -23.49
C ILE A 153 0.65 0.72 -24.84
N PHE A 154 -0.39 0.69 -25.68
CA PHE A 154 -0.41 1.35 -26.99
C PHE A 154 -1.13 2.72 -27.00
N GLY A 155 -1.64 3.17 -25.85
CA GLY A 155 -2.44 4.40 -25.67
C GLY A 155 -1.76 5.49 -24.85
N LEU A 156 -0.42 5.55 -24.82
CA LEU A 156 0.34 6.49 -23.97
C LEU A 156 0.05 7.98 -24.27
N ASN A 157 -0.43 8.31 -25.46
CA ASN A 157 -0.80 9.68 -25.83
C ASN A 157 -2.28 9.93 -25.52
N GLY A 158 -2.58 10.51 -24.35
CA GLY A 158 -3.95 10.93 -24.02
C GLY A 158 -4.32 10.97 -22.53
N GLY A 159 -3.50 10.38 -21.65
CA GLY A 159 -3.66 10.47 -20.20
C GLY A 159 -4.91 9.80 -19.64
N GLY A 160 -4.74 8.71 -18.87
CA GLY A 160 -5.83 8.07 -18.12
C GLY A 160 -6.87 7.30 -18.97
N CYS A 161 -7.68 6.49 -18.29
CA CYS A 161 -8.57 5.50 -18.90
C CYS A 161 -9.79 6.06 -19.66
N VAL A 162 -10.17 7.33 -19.44
CA VAL A 162 -11.38 7.93 -20.04
C VAL A 162 -11.39 7.83 -21.58
N ASN A 163 -10.21 7.76 -22.20
CA ASN A 163 -10.05 7.66 -23.66
C ASN A 163 -9.78 6.23 -24.18
N ASN A 164 -9.58 5.24 -23.30
CA ASN A 164 -9.13 3.89 -23.68
C ASN A 164 -10.18 2.79 -23.44
N VAL A 165 -11.25 3.05 -22.69
CA VAL A 165 -12.35 2.09 -22.52
C VAL A 165 -13.11 1.96 -23.86
N GLY A 166 -13.12 0.77 -24.45
CA GLY A 166 -13.73 0.48 -25.75
C GLY A 166 -12.84 0.69 -26.97
N SER A 167 -11.59 1.10 -26.78
CA SER A 167 -10.62 1.25 -27.87
C SER A 167 -10.06 -0.11 -28.33
N PRO A 168 -10.02 -0.42 -29.66
CA PRO A 168 -9.35 -1.61 -30.21
C PRO A 168 -7.87 -1.73 -29.85
N THR A 169 -7.23 -0.64 -29.39
CA THR A 169 -5.81 -0.60 -28.99
C THR A 169 -5.57 -0.82 -27.50
N ASN A 170 -6.62 -0.92 -26.67
CA ASN A 170 -6.49 -1.14 -25.23
C ASN A 170 -6.53 -2.63 -24.92
N LEU A 171 -5.37 -3.26 -24.69
CA LEU A 171 -5.26 -4.68 -24.37
C LEU A 171 -5.61 -5.04 -22.92
N GLY A 172 -6.00 -4.07 -22.09
CA GLY A 172 -6.26 -4.29 -20.66
C GLY A 172 -5.00 -4.38 -19.81
N VAL A 173 -3.81 -4.20 -20.40
CA VAL A 173 -2.52 -4.20 -19.70
C VAL A 173 -1.98 -2.79 -19.53
N ALA A 174 -1.40 -2.51 -18.36
CA ALA A 174 -0.69 -1.28 -18.05
C ALA A 174 0.82 -1.54 -17.99
N PRO A 175 1.66 -0.51 -18.04
CA PRO A 175 3.10 -0.65 -17.83
C PRO A 175 3.44 -1.23 -16.45
N GLY A 176 2.66 -0.95 -15.40
CA GLY A 176 2.99 -1.37 -14.03
C GLY A 176 1.94 -2.26 -13.36
N GLY A 177 1.71 -2.01 -12.06
CA GLY A 177 0.78 -2.76 -11.21
C GLY A 177 1.44 -3.74 -10.25
N GLY A 178 2.76 -3.71 -10.08
CA GLY A 178 3.47 -4.57 -9.11
C GLY A 178 3.23 -4.12 -7.68
N ASP A 179 3.49 -2.84 -7.43
CA ASP A 179 3.23 -2.07 -6.21
C ASP A 179 2.73 -0.68 -6.67
N ALA A 180 2.12 0.08 -5.77
CA ALA A 180 1.75 1.47 -5.99
C ALA A 180 1.97 2.31 -4.74
N ASP A 181 2.27 3.59 -4.93
CA ASP A 181 2.19 4.57 -3.84
C ASP A 181 2.00 5.97 -4.44
N MET A 182 1.49 6.89 -3.65
CA MET A 182 1.26 8.26 -4.06
C MET A 182 1.69 9.29 -3.01
N ALA A 183 1.90 10.52 -3.48
CA ALA A 183 2.11 11.67 -2.62
C ALA A 183 1.30 12.87 -3.12
N ILE A 184 0.79 13.67 -2.18
CA ILE A 184 -0.03 14.84 -2.50
C ILE A 184 0.72 16.11 -2.12
N ASN A 185 1.01 16.93 -3.12
CA ASN A 185 1.61 18.25 -2.96
C ASN A 185 0.59 19.26 -2.39
N ALA A 186 1.10 20.42 -1.96
CA ALA A 186 0.27 21.53 -1.54
C ALA A 186 -0.63 22.04 -2.69
N PRO A 187 -1.83 22.55 -2.37
CA PRO A 187 -2.69 23.23 -3.36
C PRO A 187 -1.96 24.36 -4.08
N ASP A 188 -1.98 24.36 -5.42
CA ASP A 188 -1.34 25.41 -6.21
C ASP A 188 -2.24 26.66 -6.27
N PRO A 189 -1.83 27.79 -5.66
CA PRO A 189 -2.63 29.02 -5.66
C PRO A 189 -2.81 29.61 -7.08
N ASN A 190 -1.99 29.21 -8.05
CA ASN A 190 -2.09 29.63 -9.44
C ASN A 190 -2.91 28.67 -10.30
N ASN A 191 -3.39 27.56 -9.73
CA ASN A 191 -4.20 26.54 -10.39
C ASN A 191 -5.45 26.22 -9.56
N SER A 192 -6.26 27.25 -9.28
CA SER A 192 -7.53 27.14 -8.55
C SER A 192 -7.42 26.48 -7.16
N ALA A 193 -6.25 26.56 -6.52
CA ALA A 193 -5.96 25.86 -5.26
C ALA A 193 -6.21 24.35 -5.37
N ILE A 194 -5.76 23.74 -6.46
CA ILE A 194 -5.80 22.30 -6.69
C ILE A 194 -4.42 21.70 -6.39
N PRO A 195 -4.32 20.64 -5.57
CA PRO A 195 -3.05 19.95 -5.33
C PRO A 195 -2.58 19.14 -6.54
N ASN A 196 -1.27 18.87 -6.57
CA ASN A 196 -0.68 17.88 -7.47
C ASN A 196 -0.67 16.50 -6.79
N ILE A 197 -1.10 15.47 -7.51
CA ILE A 197 -0.99 14.06 -7.13
C ILE A 197 0.21 13.48 -7.88
N ALA A 198 1.27 13.10 -7.18
CA ALA A 198 2.38 12.33 -7.72
C ALA A 198 2.09 10.84 -7.48
N MET A 199 2.18 9.99 -8.51
CA MET A 199 1.91 8.57 -8.38
C MET A 199 2.98 7.73 -9.07
N THR A 200 3.28 6.58 -8.49
CA THR A 200 4.17 5.59 -9.09
C THR A 200 3.53 4.21 -9.09
N SER A 201 3.82 3.44 -10.14
CA SER A 201 3.35 2.07 -10.39
C SER A 201 4.54 1.19 -10.79
N LEU A 202 4.71 0.04 -10.14
CA LEU A 202 5.93 -0.74 -10.29
C LEU A 202 5.87 -1.52 -11.60
N THR A 203 6.86 -1.31 -12.46
CA THR A 203 6.96 -1.95 -13.77
C THR A 203 8.05 -3.00 -13.77
N LEU A 204 7.80 -4.15 -14.41
CA LEU A 204 8.82 -5.16 -14.63
C LEU A 204 9.82 -4.66 -15.69
N ALA A 205 10.84 -3.95 -15.23
CA ALA A 205 11.95 -3.35 -15.99
C ALA A 205 11.57 -2.18 -16.94
N PRO A 206 12.33 -1.06 -16.94
CA PRO A 206 13.58 -0.86 -16.20
C PRO A 206 13.41 -0.37 -14.75
N GLY A 207 12.18 -0.16 -14.26
CA GLY A 207 11.96 0.38 -12.90
C GLY A 207 10.52 0.83 -12.66
N VAL A 208 10.32 1.98 -12.04
CA VAL A 208 9.00 2.56 -11.75
C VAL A 208 8.41 3.35 -12.92
N THR A 209 7.13 3.14 -13.19
CA THR A 209 6.30 4.02 -14.01
C THR A 209 5.76 5.15 -13.15
N ALA A 210 5.95 6.41 -13.54
CA ALA A 210 5.42 7.54 -12.79
C ALA A 210 4.48 8.41 -13.62
N THR A 211 3.51 9.01 -12.94
CA THR A 211 2.57 9.96 -13.52
C THR A 211 2.21 11.02 -12.48
N ASN A 212 1.53 12.07 -12.93
CA ASN A 212 0.93 13.03 -12.02
C ASN A 212 -0.36 13.64 -12.54
N SER A 213 -1.12 14.23 -11.63
CA SER A 213 -2.31 15.01 -11.94
C SER A 213 -2.29 16.33 -11.20
N ARG A 214 -2.57 17.43 -11.92
CA ARG A 214 -2.78 18.78 -11.36
C ARG A 214 -4.25 19.19 -11.36
N ASN A 215 -5.16 18.22 -11.42
CA ASN A 215 -6.61 18.43 -11.45
C ASN A 215 -7.35 17.46 -10.52
N ARG A 216 -6.72 17.00 -9.42
CA ARG A 216 -7.30 16.02 -8.48
C ARG A 216 -7.72 14.69 -9.13
N GLY A 217 -7.12 14.33 -10.26
CA GLY A 217 -7.51 13.18 -11.08
C GLY A 217 -8.77 13.37 -11.93
N ASP A 218 -9.36 14.58 -12.02
CA ASP A 218 -10.71 14.75 -12.60
C ASP A 218 -10.85 14.40 -14.08
N THR A 219 -9.89 14.77 -14.91
CA THR A 219 -10.01 14.61 -16.38
C THR A 219 -8.85 13.90 -17.03
N PHE A 220 -7.64 14.01 -16.49
CA PHE A 220 -6.47 13.34 -17.03
C PHE A 220 -5.32 13.31 -16.03
N PHE A 221 -4.53 12.26 -16.15
CA PHE A 221 -3.16 12.21 -15.67
C PHE A 221 -2.21 12.56 -16.82
N THR A 222 -1.04 13.10 -16.50
CA THR A 222 0.03 13.22 -17.50
C THR A 222 0.35 11.83 -18.05
N PRO A 223 0.63 11.68 -19.37
CA PRO A 223 1.14 10.42 -19.92
C PRO A 223 2.21 9.78 -19.03
N PRO A 224 2.04 8.52 -18.61
CA PRO A 224 2.98 7.89 -17.70
C PRO A 224 4.38 7.79 -18.29
N ASN A 225 5.38 8.07 -17.47
CA ASN A 225 6.78 7.89 -17.77
C ASN A 225 7.26 6.54 -17.21
N VAL A 226 7.50 5.57 -18.09
CA VAL A 226 7.91 4.20 -17.72
C VAL A 226 9.40 4.07 -17.32
N VAL A 227 10.13 5.18 -17.33
CA VAL A 227 11.54 5.27 -16.91
C VAL A 227 11.71 6.50 -16.04
N ALA A 228 10.94 6.57 -14.95
CA ALA A 228 10.85 7.79 -14.16
C ALA A 228 12.05 8.04 -13.24
N ALA A 229 12.74 6.98 -12.81
CA ALA A 229 13.88 7.05 -11.91
C ALA A 229 15.22 6.78 -12.61
N LEU A 230 16.31 7.29 -12.03
CA LEU A 230 17.66 7.24 -12.60
C LEU A 230 18.35 5.88 -12.44
N VAL A 231 18.10 5.21 -11.32
CA VAL A 231 18.69 3.91 -11.00
C VAL A 231 17.69 2.84 -11.44
N PRO A 232 18.07 1.86 -12.26
CA PRO A 232 17.15 0.82 -12.73
C PRO A 232 17.08 -0.37 -11.76
N GLY A 233 16.03 -1.19 -11.94
CA GLY A 233 15.77 -2.36 -11.12
C GLY A 233 15.20 -1.96 -9.77
N ASP A 234 14.05 -1.31 -9.85
CA ASP A 234 13.34 -0.75 -8.70
C ASP A 234 12.43 -1.84 -8.11
N ASP A 235 12.28 -1.84 -6.78
CA ASP A 235 11.35 -2.68 -6.03
C ASP A 235 10.85 -1.87 -4.83
N ARG A 236 9.55 -1.97 -4.50
CA ARG A 236 8.92 -1.37 -3.31
C ARG A 236 9.14 0.14 -3.18
N MET A 237 8.60 0.90 -4.13
CA MET A 237 8.74 2.34 -4.13
C MET A 237 7.73 3.04 -3.22
N TRP A 238 8.22 4.05 -2.50
CA TRP A 238 7.44 4.87 -1.60
C TRP A 238 7.58 6.34 -1.97
N ASN A 239 6.48 7.08 -1.95
CA ASN A 239 6.43 8.50 -2.25
C ASN A 239 6.06 9.32 -1.02
N ASP A 240 6.70 10.49 -0.92
CA ASP A 240 6.18 11.57 -0.08
C ASP A 240 6.46 12.93 -0.73
N ALA A 241 5.66 13.92 -0.38
CA ALA A 241 5.67 15.24 -1.01
C ALA A 241 6.06 16.33 -0.02
N VAL A 242 6.77 17.34 -0.53
CA VAL A 242 6.97 18.58 0.19
C VAL A 242 5.67 19.38 0.14
N ASN A 243 5.39 20.14 1.19
CA ASN A 243 4.32 21.13 1.26
C ASN A 243 4.63 22.36 0.36
N ASP A 244 4.84 22.09 -0.92
CA ASP A 244 4.90 23.00 -2.07
C ASP A 244 4.11 22.37 -3.24
N VAL A 245 4.11 23.02 -4.40
CA VAL A 245 3.24 22.64 -5.53
C VAL A 245 3.74 21.48 -6.41
N SER A 246 4.98 20.98 -6.23
CA SER A 246 5.56 20.05 -7.21
C SER A 246 6.73 19.17 -6.77
N THR A 247 7.30 19.39 -5.58
CA THR A 247 8.42 18.59 -5.12
C THR A 247 7.93 17.32 -4.45
N ALA A 248 8.39 16.19 -4.96
CA ALA A 248 8.11 14.86 -4.43
C ALA A 248 9.41 14.07 -4.34
N TYR A 249 9.46 13.12 -3.42
CA TYR A 249 10.54 12.16 -3.28
C TYR A 249 10.01 10.76 -3.51
N ILE A 250 10.86 9.91 -4.07
CA ILE A 250 10.65 8.48 -4.16
C ILE A 250 11.80 7.77 -3.44
N ALA A 251 11.50 6.72 -2.68
CA ALA A 251 12.47 5.79 -2.10
C ALA A 251 12.21 4.37 -2.58
N TYR A 252 13.22 3.62 -3.00
CA TYR A 252 13.07 2.27 -3.54
C TYR A 252 14.39 1.47 -3.49
N HIS A 253 14.33 0.14 -3.55
CA HIS A 253 15.52 -0.71 -3.59
C HIS A 253 16.18 -0.72 -4.98
N ASP A 254 17.52 -0.65 -5.05
CA ASP A 254 18.23 -1.06 -6.28
C ASP A 254 18.69 -2.50 -6.27
N ILE A 255 18.62 -3.16 -7.42
CA ILE A 255 19.13 -4.53 -7.62
C ILE A 255 20.66 -4.65 -7.59
N ALA A 256 21.44 -3.55 -7.58
CA ALA A 256 22.89 -3.58 -7.73
C ALA A 256 23.63 -3.67 -6.38
N THR A 257 22.99 -3.24 -5.30
CA THR A 257 23.53 -3.22 -3.94
C THR A 257 22.50 -3.64 -2.90
N PHE A 258 21.21 -3.61 -3.26
CA PHE A 258 20.09 -3.71 -2.34
C PHE A 258 20.04 -2.55 -1.34
N ASN A 259 20.68 -1.42 -1.67
CA ASN A 259 20.51 -0.17 -0.96
C ASN A 259 19.15 0.45 -1.32
N ILE A 260 18.74 1.46 -0.55
CA ILE A 260 17.51 2.21 -0.76
C ILE A 260 17.90 3.54 -1.39
N ASN A 261 17.61 3.70 -2.68
CA ASN A 261 17.83 4.97 -3.38
C ASN A 261 16.69 5.92 -3.05
N VAL A 262 17.04 7.18 -2.83
CA VAL A 262 16.10 8.27 -2.63
C VAL A 262 16.31 9.30 -3.72
N GLN A 263 15.27 9.60 -4.49
CA GLN A 263 15.35 10.56 -5.59
C GLN A 263 14.29 11.63 -5.50
N ARG A 264 14.64 12.84 -5.95
CA ARG A 264 13.76 14.01 -5.95
C ARG A 264 13.18 14.27 -7.33
N SER A 265 11.88 14.53 -7.37
CA SER A 265 11.17 15.17 -8.48
C SER A 265 10.93 16.65 -8.18
N ASN A 266 11.10 17.50 -9.20
CA ASN A 266 10.73 18.92 -9.16
C ASN A 266 9.62 19.24 -10.19
N ASN A 267 8.99 18.23 -10.79
CA ASN A 267 7.94 18.40 -11.80
C ASN A 267 6.64 17.69 -11.41
N GLY A 268 6.42 17.48 -10.12
CA GLY A 268 5.21 16.90 -9.55
C GLY A 268 5.17 15.38 -9.61
N GLY A 269 6.31 14.69 -9.66
CA GLY A 269 6.39 13.22 -9.70
C GLY A 269 6.49 12.59 -11.09
N LEU A 270 6.64 13.37 -12.16
CA LEU A 270 6.76 12.80 -13.52
C LEU A 270 8.16 12.23 -13.81
N THR A 271 9.20 12.87 -13.27
CA THR A 271 10.59 12.41 -13.35
C THR A 271 11.28 12.64 -12.01
N TYR A 272 12.09 11.68 -11.56
CA TYR A 272 12.83 11.71 -10.31
C TYR A 272 14.34 11.91 -10.54
N THR A 273 14.70 12.95 -11.29
CA THR A 273 16.09 13.18 -11.72
C THR A 273 16.73 14.41 -11.08
N ALA A 274 16.01 15.10 -10.19
CA ALA A 274 16.40 16.41 -9.68
C ALA A 274 17.32 16.34 -8.45
N GLY A 275 17.45 15.18 -7.82
CA GLY A 275 18.32 14.95 -6.67
C GLY A 275 18.44 13.45 -6.37
N LEU A 276 19.58 13.01 -5.82
CA LEU A 276 19.84 11.61 -5.49
C LEU A 276 20.57 11.48 -4.15
N GLY A 277 20.16 10.50 -3.35
CA GLY A 277 20.85 10.03 -2.15
C GLY A 277 20.60 8.53 -1.95
N GLU A 278 21.36 7.91 -1.06
CA GLU A 278 21.18 6.52 -0.62
C GLU A 278 20.86 6.54 0.87
N ALA A 279 19.73 5.93 1.26
CA ALA A 279 19.28 5.98 2.64
C ALA A 279 20.19 5.18 3.57
N ILE A 280 20.71 4.03 3.11
CA ILE A 280 21.65 3.23 3.91
C ILE A 280 23.06 3.77 3.70
N ASP A 281 23.65 4.28 4.78
CA ASP A 281 24.97 4.85 4.76
C ASP A 281 26.08 3.77 4.65
N ALA A 282 27.29 4.22 4.33
CA ALA A 282 28.41 3.30 4.12
C ALA A 282 28.80 2.50 5.37
N ALA A 283 28.47 2.97 6.57
CA ALA A 283 28.78 2.28 7.83
C ALA A 283 27.78 1.16 8.10
N THR A 284 26.52 1.34 7.72
CA THR A 284 25.42 0.38 7.92
C THR A 284 25.30 -0.61 6.76
N LEU A 285 25.75 -0.23 5.56
CA LEU A 285 25.66 -1.06 4.34
C LEU A 285 26.15 -2.51 4.52
N PRO A 286 27.25 -2.82 5.23
CA PRO A 286 27.64 -4.22 5.45
C PRO A 286 26.59 -5.08 6.19
N ALA A 287 25.80 -4.48 7.07
CA ALA A 287 24.75 -5.16 7.83
C ALA A 287 23.41 -5.22 7.07
N ALA A 288 23.16 -4.30 6.15
CA ALA A 288 21.84 -4.08 5.56
C ALA A 288 21.79 -4.25 4.02
N GLY A 289 22.90 -4.13 3.30
CA GLY A 289 22.99 -4.35 1.86
C GLY A 289 23.66 -5.68 1.53
N SER A 290 23.34 -6.29 0.39
CA SER A 290 24.08 -7.41 -0.20
C SER A 290 23.43 -7.90 -1.49
N LEU A 291 24.24 -8.38 -2.45
CA LEU A 291 23.77 -9.18 -3.58
C LEU A 291 23.96 -10.69 -3.41
N SER A 292 24.47 -11.14 -2.26
CA SER A 292 24.60 -12.58 -2.03
C SER A 292 23.20 -13.16 -1.82
N PRO A 293 22.83 -14.25 -2.52
CA PRO A 293 21.58 -14.96 -2.24
C PRO A 293 21.53 -15.56 -0.83
N THR A 294 22.67 -15.62 -0.14
CA THR A 294 22.76 -16.02 1.27
C THR A 294 22.60 -14.86 2.24
N SER A 295 22.32 -13.66 1.75
CA SER A 295 22.10 -12.50 2.59
C SER A 295 20.63 -12.17 2.72
N SER A 296 20.20 -11.81 3.93
CA SER A 296 18.83 -11.36 4.20
C SER A 296 18.64 -9.86 3.94
N ALA A 297 19.74 -9.10 3.87
CA ALA A 297 19.78 -7.68 3.54
C ALA A 297 18.77 -6.86 4.35
N ASN A 298 17.98 -5.99 3.73
CA ASN A 298 17.06 -5.11 4.44
C ASN A 298 15.64 -5.16 3.87
N THR A 299 14.70 -4.58 4.62
CA THR A 299 13.35 -4.31 4.12
C THR A 299 13.01 -2.87 4.43
N ALA A 300 12.72 -2.10 3.37
CA ALA A 300 12.48 -0.66 3.45
C ALA A 300 11.04 -0.35 3.85
N ALA A 301 10.87 0.71 4.64
CA ALA A 301 9.59 1.36 4.90
C ALA A 301 9.35 2.53 3.93
N GLN A 302 8.20 3.18 4.11
CA GLN A 302 7.92 4.51 3.57
C GLN A 302 9.04 5.52 3.83
N ILE A 303 9.22 6.40 2.85
CA ILE A 303 9.89 7.70 3.05
C ILE A 303 8.91 8.70 3.67
N LYS A 304 9.42 9.58 4.54
CA LYS A 304 8.69 10.73 5.04
C LYS A 304 9.50 12.02 4.92
N VAL A 305 8.83 13.07 4.45
CA VAL A 305 9.29 14.46 4.46
C VAL A 305 8.79 15.11 5.75
N ASP A 306 9.68 15.78 6.48
CA ASP A 306 9.25 16.66 7.57
C ASP A 306 8.54 17.89 6.99
N ASN A 307 7.22 17.89 7.08
CA ASN A 307 6.38 19.02 6.71
C ASN A 307 5.99 19.89 7.93
N GLY A 308 6.58 19.63 9.09
CA GLY A 308 6.32 20.34 10.33
C GLY A 308 6.73 21.81 10.28
N ALA A 309 6.30 22.55 11.30
CA ALA A 309 6.59 23.98 11.43
C ALA A 309 8.01 24.26 12.00
N CYS A 310 8.81 23.21 12.23
CA CYS A 310 10.12 23.27 12.87
C CYS A 310 11.26 23.56 11.87
N PRO A 311 12.46 23.97 12.34
CA PRO A 311 13.64 24.13 11.48
C PRO A 311 14.07 22.85 10.74
N SER A 312 13.55 21.69 11.16
CA SER A 312 13.74 20.39 10.50
C SER A 312 12.91 20.21 9.23
N LYS A 313 12.03 21.16 8.89
CA LYS A 313 11.21 21.12 7.68
C LYS A 313 12.08 20.83 6.44
N GLY A 314 11.70 19.81 5.68
CA GLY A 314 12.42 19.34 4.50
C GLY A 314 13.49 18.28 4.77
N ASN A 315 13.70 17.88 6.02
CA ASN A 315 14.42 16.66 6.34
C ASN A 315 13.69 15.44 5.76
N LEU A 316 14.45 14.41 5.39
CA LEU A 316 13.90 13.12 4.98
C LEU A 316 14.22 12.04 5.99
N TYR A 317 13.25 11.13 6.15
CA TYR A 317 13.37 9.96 6.99
C TYR A 317 13.00 8.71 6.19
N VAL A 318 13.78 7.66 6.31
CA VAL A 318 13.50 6.34 5.71
C VAL A 318 13.74 5.28 6.78
N ALA A 319 12.71 4.55 7.18
CA ALA A 319 12.90 3.41 8.09
C ALA A 319 13.24 2.14 7.30
N PHE A 320 13.98 1.23 7.94
CA PHE A 320 14.22 -0.10 7.40
C PHE A 320 14.56 -1.09 8.50
N THR A 321 14.30 -2.37 8.24
CA THR A 321 14.78 -3.47 9.07
C THR A 321 15.96 -4.14 8.42
N ALA A 322 16.91 -4.63 9.21
CA ALA A 322 18.06 -5.38 8.74
C ALA A 322 18.60 -6.29 9.86
N PRO A 323 19.49 -7.23 9.54
CA PRO A 323 20.29 -7.95 10.52
C PRO A 323 21.05 -6.98 11.44
N ASP A 324 21.49 -7.48 12.60
CA ASP A 324 22.19 -6.63 13.57
C ASP A 324 23.59 -6.21 13.08
N ASN A 325 24.22 -7.04 12.25
CA ASN A 325 25.58 -6.85 11.78
C ASN A 325 25.85 -7.64 10.49
N ALA A 326 27.02 -7.40 9.89
CA ALA A 326 27.44 -8.02 8.64
C ALA A 326 27.56 -9.55 8.68
N MET A 327 27.87 -10.14 9.84
CA MET A 327 27.97 -11.60 9.97
C MET A 327 26.59 -12.24 9.91
N GLU A 328 25.62 -11.67 10.64
CA GLU A 328 24.22 -12.12 10.56
C GLU A 328 23.71 -11.97 9.14
N ASN A 329 23.95 -10.81 8.51
CA ASN A 329 23.57 -10.57 7.12
C ASN A 329 24.11 -11.64 6.19
N ALA A 330 25.43 -11.90 6.18
CA ALA A 330 26.04 -12.88 5.30
C ALA A 330 25.56 -14.34 5.50
N SER A 331 24.91 -14.63 6.63
CA SER A 331 24.41 -15.95 7.03
C SER A 331 22.90 -16.14 6.90
N SER A 332 22.20 -15.23 6.21
CA SER A 332 20.73 -15.19 6.13
C SER A 332 20.07 -15.06 7.51
N GLY A 333 20.72 -14.33 8.43
CA GLY A 333 20.16 -14.07 9.75
C GLY A 333 18.88 -13.23 9.67
N PRO A 334 18.00 -13.32 10.67
CA PRO A 334 16.75 -12.57 10.67
C PRO A 334 17.01 -11.06 10.73
N GLN A 335 16.12 -10.28 10.10
CA GLN A 335 16.16 -8.82 10.16
C GLN A 335 15.70 -8.31 11.53
N ARG A 336 16.52 -8.54 12.56
CA ARG A 336 16.18 -8.31 13.97
C ARG A 336 16.49 -6.90 14.48
N SER A 337 16.93 -5.99 13.61
CA SER A 337 17.20 -4.59 13.95
C SER A 337 16.36 -3.65 13.12
N VAL A 338 15.94 -2.54 13.72
CA VAL A 338 15.20 -1.44 13.10
C VAL A 338 16.13 -0.23 13.05
N TYR A 339 16.16 0.43 11.90
CA TYR A 339 16.96 1.62 11.62
C TYR A 339 16.07 2.72 11.05
N VAL A 340 16.53 3.96 11.20
CA VAL A 340 16.02 5.11 10.44
C VAL A 340 17.20 5.87 9.87
N GLY A 341 17.24 5.97 8.54
CA GLY A 341 18.13 6.87 7.81
C GLY A 341 17.57 8.29 7.85
N VAL A 342 18.41 9.26 8.18
CA VAL A 342 18.05 10.68 8.30
C VAL A 342 18.86 11.51 7.31
N SER A 343 18.19 12.29 6.45
CA SER A 343 18.83 13.32 5.64
C SER A 343 18.42 14.71 6.13
N THR A 344 19.40 15.53 6.48
CA THR A 344 19.19 16.94 6.88
C THR A 344 19.53 17.94 5.78
N ASP A 345 20.04 17.47 4.64
CA ASP A 345 20.49 18.28 3.52
C ASP A 345 19.64 18.11 2.24
N ALA A 346 18.76 17.10 2.18
CA ALA A 346 17.87 16.87 1.05
C ALA A 346 16.96 18.05 0.69
N GLY A 347 16.48 18.78 1.70
CA GLY A 347 15.65 19.98 1.55
C GLY A 347 16.40 21.20 1.01
N LEU A 348 17.74 21.16 0.88
CA LEU A 348 18.56 22.30 0.43
C LEU A 348 18.60 22.46 -1.09
N GLY A 349 17.93 21.60 -1.86
CA GLY A 349 17.86 21.75 -3.32
C GLY A 349 19.08 21.21 -4.08
N ALA A 350 20.08 20.64 -3.40
CA ALA A 350 21.28 20.12 -4.05
C ALA A 350 20.98 18.93 -4.99
N PRO A 351 21.80 18.67 -6.04
CA PRO A 351 21.66 17.49 -6.92
C PRO A 351 21.97 16.16 -6.22
N THR A 352 22.68 16.20 -5.10
CA THR A 352 22.97 15.04 -4.26
C THR A 352 22.79 15.42 -2.79
N PHE A 353 22.38 14.47 -1.96
CA PHE A 353 22.20 14.63 -0.52
C PHE A 353 22.61 13.36 0.21
N THR A 354 22.76 13.45 1.52
CA THR A 354 23.34 12.38 2.34
C THR A 354 22.36 11.91 3.41
N PHE A 355 22.53 10.66 3.84
CA PHE A 355 21.84 10.08 4.98
C PHE A 355 22.85 9.65 6.05
N ALA A 356 22.40 9.70 7.30
CA ALA A 356 23.03 9.06 8.43
C ALA A 356 22.05 8.06 9.06
N ASP A 357 22.48 6.83 9.25
CA ASP A 357 21.64 5.77 9.81
C ASP A 357 21.69 5.73 11.33
N HIS A 358 20.51 5.67 11.94
CA HIS A 358 20.35 5.50 13.38
C HIS A 358 19.66 4.18 13.69
N LYS A 359 20.40 3.28 14.38
CA LYS A 359 19.84 2.03 14.91
C LYS A 359 18.87 2.35 16.05
N VAL A 360 17.59 2.12 15.81
CA VAL A 360 16.48 2.37 16.75
C VAL A 360 16.46 1.31 17.83
N PHE A 361 16.49 0.04 17.40
CA PHE A 361 16.37 -1.10 18.29
C PHE A 361 16.93 -2.36 17.64
N THR A 362 17.41 -3.27 18.48
CA THR A 362 17.80 -4.62 18.09
C THR A 362 17.12 -5.60 19.03
N SER A 363 16.29 -6.48 18.47
CA SER A 363 15.59 -7.53 19.21
C SER A 363 16.61 -8.46 19.88
N PRO A 364 16.51 -8.69 21.21
CA PRO A 364 17.42 -9.58 21.93
C PRO A 364 17.40 -11.00 21.37
N VAL A 365 18.54 -11.68 21.37
CA VAL A 365 18.64 -13.09 20.94
C VAL A 365 17.65 -13.95 21.75
N GLY A 366 16.90 -14.80 21.05
CA GLY A 366 15.86 -15.65 21.65
C GLY A 366 14.48 -14.98 21.80
N SER A 367 14.34 -13.70 21.46
CA SER A 367 13.02 -13.05 21.33
C SER A 367 12.32 -13.44 20.02
N GLN A 368 11.02 -13.11 19.92
CA GLN A 368 10.25 -13.30 18.69
C GLN A 368 10.85 -12.50 17.52
N GLY A 369 11.22 -11.23 17.74
CA GLY A 369 11.85 -10.41 16.70
C GLY A 369 13.23 -10.92 16.25
N ALA A 370 13.95 -11.65 17.12
CA ALA A 370 15.20 -12.34 16.75
C ALA A 370 14.96 -13.71 16.11
N THR A 371 13.74 -14.24 16.10
CA THR A 371 13.38 -15.53 15.50
C THR A 371 12.68 -15.33 14.16
N HIS A 372 11.74 -14.38 14.11
CA HIS A 372 10.87 -14.11 12.96
C HIS A 372 11.28 -12.85 12.18
N GLY A 373 12.24 -12.08 12.68
CA GLY A 373 12.55 -10.75 12.16
C GLY A 373 11.58 -9.70 12.68
N ASN A 374 11.94 -8.43 12.48
CA ASN A 374 11.08 -7.27 12.78
C ASN A 374 10.38 -6.74 11.51
N ASN A 375 10.62 -7.35 10.35
CA ASN A 375 10.07 -6.89 9.08
C ASN A 375 8.58 -7.25 8.96
N ASN A 376 8.19 -8.51 9.19
CA ASN A 376 6.82 -9.04 9.11
C ASN A 376 5.92 -8.28 8.12
N ILE A 377 6.48 -8.27 6.90
CA ILE A 377 6.38 -7.39 5.74
C ILE A 377 7.15 -6.06 5.83
N PHE A 378 6.57 -4.91 6.17
CA PHE A 378 7.31 -3.64 6.23
C PHE A 378 7.31 -3.05 7.64
N PRO A 379 8.43 -2.44 8.10
CA PRO A 379 8.33 -1.39 9.09
C PRO A 379 7.60 -0.18 8.49
N ALA A 380 7.04 0.69 9.32
CA ALA A 380 6.43 1.94 8.88
C ALA A 380 6.96 3.15 9.68
N LEU A 381 6.76 4.34 9.12
CA LEU A 381 7.35 5.59 9.60
C LEU A 381 6.34 6.73 9.44
N ALA A 382 6.27 7.62 10.43
CA ALA A 382 5.52 8.87 10.34
C ALA A 382 6.28 10.00 11.03
N VAL A 383 5.99 11.24 10.62
CA VAL A 383 6.52 12.46 11.22
C VAL A 383 5.34 13.35 11.58
N ASP A 384 5.26 13.81 12.83
CA ASP A 384 4.22 14.76 13.23
C ASP A 384 4.59 16.20 12.84
N GLY A 385 3.62 17.12 12.89
CA GLY A 385 3.77 18.54 12.54
C GLY A 385 4.74 19.32 13.44
N PHE A 386 5.32 18.66 14.45
CA PHE A 386 6.31 19.20 15.37
C PHE A 386 7.69 18.57 15.19
N GLY A 387 7.88 17.73 14.17
CA GLY A 387 9.14 17.08 13.82
C GLY A 387 9.51 15.89 14.73
N ASN A 388 8.55 15.36 15.50
CA ASN A 388 8.77 14.07 16.16
C ASN A 388 8.60 12.96 15.13
N VAL A 389 9.50 11.99 15.17
CA VAL A 389 9.54 10.87 14.23
C VAL A 389 9.10 9.60 14.95
N TYR A 390 8.27 8.79 14.31
CA TYR A 390 7.73 7.55 14.87
C TYR A 390 7.99 6.41 13.90
N THR A 391 8.54 5.30 14.38
CA THR A 391 8.63 4.08 13.59
C THR A 391 7.91 2.94 14.31
N VAL A 392 7.21 2.14 13.51
CA VAL A 392 6.49 0.95 13.97
C VAL A 392 6.93 -0.28 13.21
N TRP A 393 6.89 -1.42 13.89
CA TRP A 393 7.27 -2.71 13.30
C TRP A 393 6.56 -3.85 14.03
N SER A 394 6.59 -5.04 13.42
CA SER A 394 6.01 -6.25 13.97
C SER A 394 7.06 -7.32 14.18
N ASP A 395 7.00 -8.05 15.29
CA ASP A 395 7.77 -9.28 15.53
C ASP A 395 6.99 -10.56 15.21
N ASN A 396 5.93 -10.42 14.40
CA ASN A 396 4.87 -11.38 14.09
C ASN A 396 3.81 -11.53 15.18
N GLN A 397 4.14 -11.31 16.46
CA GLN A 397 3.18 -11.45 17.56
C GLN A 397 2.69 -10.13 18.14
N ASN A 398 3.51 -9.09 18.08
CA ASN A 398 3.24 -7.80 18.66
C ASN A 398 3.69 -6.69 17.72
N VAL A 399 2.96 -5.59 17.80
CA VAL A 399 3.30 -4.33 17.12
C VAL A 399 4.00 -3.43 18.13
N PHE A 400 5.13 -2.85 17.74
CA PHE A 400 5.91 -1.94 18.57
C PHE A 400 5.97 -0.56 17.95
N LEU A 401 6.10 0.45 18.80
CA LEU A 401 6.39 1.82 18.42
C LEU A 401 7.63 2.32 19.17
N SER A 402 8.50 3.04 18.48
CA SER A 402 9.52 3.89 19.07
C SER A 402 9.43 5.29 18.47
N SER A 403 9.76 6.30 19.27
CA SER A 403 9.69 7.71 18.85
C SER A 403 11.02 8.43 19.05
N SER A 404 11.22 9.49 18.27
CA SER A 404 12.34 10.42 18.39
C SER A 404 11.83 11.85 18.43
N SER A 405 12.15 12.58 19.49
CA SER A 405 12.00 14.03 19.57
C SER A 405 13.30 14.77 19.24
N SER A 406 14.25 14.09 18.60
CA SER A 406 15.62 14.57 18.32
C SER A 406 15.95 14.46 16.85
N LEU A 407 14.94 14.59 15.98
CA LEU A 407 15.07 14.49 14.52
C LEU A 407 15.69 13.16 14.07
N GLY A 408 15.36 12.06 14.74
CA GLY A 408 15.87 10.72 14.43
C GLY A 408 17.22 10.34 15.07
N ASN A 409 17.87 11.24 15.81
CA ASN A 409 19.20 10.96 16.40
C ASN A 409 19.17 9.97 17.57
N THR A 410 18.18 10.08 18.44
CA THR A 410 17.97 9.22 19.61
C THR A 410 16.52 8.76 19.68
N TRP A 411 16.30 7.57 20.21
CA TRP A 411 15.01 6.88 20.16
C TRP A 411 14.58 6.38 21.53
N THR A 412 13.28 6.39 21.80
CA THR A 412 12.71 5.79 23.01
C THR A 412 12.87 4.26 22.98
N ALA A 413 12.82 3.64 24.16
CA ALA A 413 12.64 2.19 24.21
C ALA A 413 11.35 1.80 23.46
N PRO A 414 11.32 0.68 22.72
CA PRO A 414 10.11 0.22 22.06
C PRO A 414 8.98 -0.05 23.05
N VAL A 415 7.79 0.41 22.73
CA VAL A 415 6.56 0.15 23.51
C VAL A 415 5.60 -0.67 22.65
N ARG A 416 5.00 -1.70 23.25
CA ARG A 416 4.00 -2.51 22.57
C ARG A 416 2.71 -1.70 22.37
N VAL A 417 2.23 -1.66 21.14
CA VAL A 417 1.02 -0.96 20.69
C VAL A 417 -0.22 -1.83 20.91
N ASN A 418 -0.16 -3.10 20.50
CA ASN A 418 -1.29 -4.01 20.59
C ASN A 418 -1.58 -4.44 22.05
N SER A 419 -2.86 -4.67 22.33
CA SER A 419 -3.42 -4.83 23.67
C SER A 419 -4.64 -5.78 23.65
N GLY A 420 -5.09 -6.17 24.85
CA GLY A 420 -6.28 -7.02 24.99
C GLY A 420 -6.17 -8.34 24.24
N GLY A 421 -7.20 -8.67 23.46
CA GLY A 421 -7.35 -9.97 22.79
C GLY A 421 -6.37 -10.24 21.65
N THR A 422 -5.56 -9.26 21.23
CA THR A 422 -4.55 -9.43 20.18
C THR A 422 -3.15 -9.73 20.73
N VAL A 423 -2.93 -9.63 22.04
CA VAL A 423 -1.60 -9.90 22.64
C VAL A 423 -1.25 -11.38 22.51
N GLY A 424 -0.05 -11.67 21.98
CA GLY A 424 0.44 -13.04 21.79
C GLY A 424 -0.21 -13.79 20.62
N LYS A 425 -1.05 -13.12 19.83
CA LYS A 425 -1.61 -13.62 18.58
C LYS A 425 -0.80 -13.14 17.39
N ALA A 426 -1.05 -13.66 16.19
CA ALA A 426 -0.38 -13.13 15.00
C ALA A 426 -0.85 -11.68 14.73
N ASN A 427 0.10 -10.76 14.58
CA ASN A 427 -0.13 -9.35 14.27
C ASN A 427 0.95 -8.89 13.27
N VAL A 428 0.57 -8.52 12.05
CA VAL A 428 1.50 -8.22 10.94
C VAL A 428 1.07 -6.98 10.16
N PHE A 429 1.93 -6.51 9.25
CA PHE A 429 1.70 -5.36 8.36
C PHE A 429 1.36 -4.08 9.15
N PRO A 430 2.21 -3.63 10.07
CA PRO A 430 1.95 -2.40 10.79
C PRO A 430 2.12 -1.17 9.90
N TRP A 431 1.20 -0.23 10.00
CA TRP A 431 1.23 1.07 9.34
C TRP A 431 1.00 2.18 10.36
N VAL A 432 1.51 3.38 10.08
CA VAL A 432 1.42 4.50 11.02
C VAL A 432 1.23 5.83 10.30
N ALA A 433 0.38 6.68 10.88
CA ALA A 433 0.26 8.09 10.56
C ALA A 433 0.38 8.93 11.83
N ALA A 434 0.90 10.16 11.69
CA ALA A 434 1.11 11.09 12.79
C ALA A 434 0.87 12.53 12.30
N ASP A 435 0.37 13.40 13.17
CA ASP A 435 0.07 14.79 12.81
C ASP A 435 0.25 15.80 13.96
N ALA A 436 -0.71 16.03 14.85
CA ALA A 436 -0.55 16.95 15.97
C ALA A 436 0.56 16.50 16.92
N TYR A 437 0.96 17.36 17.86
CA TYR A 437 2.03 17.07 18.81
C TYR A 437 1.78 15.76 19.57
N GLY A 438 2.53 14.70 19.24
CA GLY A 438 2.35 13.39 19.88
C GLY A 438 1.10 12.62 19.44
N HIS A 439 0.34 13.07 18.43
CA HIS A 439 -0.79 12.32 17.92
C HIS A 439 -0.34 11.31 16.87
N VAL A 440 -0.63 10.03 17.13
CA VAL A 440 -0.26 8.91 16.26
C VAL A 440 -1.40 7.90 16.19
N VAL A 441 -1.63 7.36 14.99
CA VAL A 441 -2.50 6.21 14.76
C VAL A 441 -1.69 5.11 14.11
N VAL A 442 -1.72 3.91 14.70
CA VAL A 442 -1.06 2.71 14.21
C VAL A 442 -2.13 1.69 13.80
N THR A 443 -2.06 1.16 12.59
CA THR A 443 -2.95 0.11 12.10
C THR A 443 -2.18 -1.17 11.81
N TRP A 444 -2.82 -2.34 11.90
CA TRP A 444 -2.21 -3.62 11.57
C TRP A 444 -3.27 -4.70 11.28
N LEU A 445 -2.84 -5.82 10.69
CA LEU A 445 -3.66 -7.04 10.56
C LEU A 445 -3.45 -7.92 11.79
N GLY A 446 -4.52 -8.28 12.48
CA GLY A 446 -4.47 -9.14 13.67
C GLY A 446 -5.35 -10.39 13.53
N ALA A 447 -4.79 -11.55 13.83
CA ALA A 447 -5.51 -12.82 13.81
C ALA A 447 -6.19 -13.14 15.14
N ASN A 448 -7.22 -13.98 15.09
CA ASN A 448 -7.83 -14.59 16.27
C ASN A 448 -6.98 -15.74 16.87
N LEU A 449 -5.99 -16.29 16.14
CA LEU A 449 -5.11 -17.39 16.57
C LEU A 449 -3.69 -16.92 16.93
N ALA A 450 -3.05 -17.69 17.81
CA ALA A 450 -1.62 -17.56 18.13
C ALA A 450 -0.77 -18.43 17.20
N GLY A 451 0.46 -17.98 16.93
CA GLY A 451 1.39 -18.67 16.05
C GLY A 451 2.05 -17.70 15.08
N ASN A 452 2.92 -18.24 14.21
CA ASN A 452 3.50 -17.44 13.14
C ASN A 452 2.50 -17.30 11.99
N SER A 453 2.30 -16.08 11.48
CA SER A 453 1.37 -15.80 10.37
C SER A 453 1.64 -16.64 9.11
N ASN A 454 2.89 -17.06 8.90
CA ASN A 454 3.34 -17.87 7.76
C ASN A 454 3.14 -19.38 7.96
N ASP A 455 2.77 -19.84 9.16
CA ASP A 455 2.60 -21.26 9.43
C ASP A 455 1.21 -21.74 9.02
N VAL A 456 1.14 -22.41 7.88
CA VAL A 456 -0.09 -23.01 7.33
C VAL A 456 -0.73 -24.02 8.28
N ALA A 457 0.06 -24.83 8.98
CA ALA A 457 -0.50 -25.84 9.88
C ALA A 457 -1.23 -25.20 11.07
N THR A 458 -0.77 -24.02 11.50
CA THR A 458 -1.36 -23.26 12.60
C THR A 458 -2.51 -22.36 12.12
N MET A 459 -2.35 -21.70 10.98
CA MET A 459 -3.31 -20.69 10.49
C MET A 459 -4.42 -21.27 9.61
N GLN A 460 -4.20 -22.44 8.99
CA GLN A 460 -5.17 -23.16 8.15
C GLN A 460 -5.26 -24.64 8.57
N PRO A 461 -5.63 -24.95 9.83
CA PRO A 461 -5.80 -26.33 10.25
C PRO A 461 -6.95 -27.00 9.48
N ALA A 462 -6.93 -28.33 9.42
CA ALA A 462 -8.03 -29.09 8.84
C ALA A 462 -9.29 -28.99 9.73
N CYS A 463 -10.33 -28.30 9.24
CA CYS A 463 -11.59 -28.18 9.97
C CYS A 463 -12.43 -29.45 9.84
N ALA A 464 -13.03 -29.89 10.95
CA ALA A 464 -13.76 -31.16 11.03
C ALA A 464 -15.04 -31.20 10.18
N ASP A 465 -15.64 -30.04 9.92
CA ASP A 465 -16.82 -29.83 9.08
C ASP A 465 -16.47 -29.53 7.61
N GLY A 466 -15.17 -29.45 7.28
CA GLY A 466 -14.68 -29.13 5.94
C GLY A 466 -14.81 -27.66 5.54
N THR A 467 -15.09 -26.76 6.48
CA THR A 467 -15.20 -25.30 6.24
C THR A 467 -13.88 -24.58 6.57
N THR A 468 -13.87 -23.24 6.50
CA THR A 468 -12.78 -22.38 6.99
C THR A 468 -13.03 -21.85 8.41
N ASP A 469 -14.08 -22.30 9.11
CA ASP A 469 -14.51 -21.72 10.39
C ASP A 469 -13.45 -21.87 11.52
N CYS A 470 -12.55 -22.84 11.39
CA CYS A 470 -11.44 -23.06 12.32
C CYS A 470 -10.10 -22.43 11.88
N TRP A 471 -10.06 -21.78 10.71
CA TRP A 471 -8.89 -21.05 10.23
C TRP A 471 -8.68 -19.77 11.03
N ALA A 472 -7.48 -19.21 10.92
CA ALA A 472 -7.19 -17.89 11.47
C ALA A 472 -8.08 -16.85 10.80
N GLN A 473 -8.80 -16.08 11.60
CA GLN A 473 -9.68 -14.99 11.14
C GLN A 473 -8.98 -13.67 11.42
N TRP A 474 -8.85 -12.84 10.39
CA TRP A 474 -8.08 -11.60 10.44
C TRP A 474 -8.97 -10.37 10.44
N ASN A 475 -8.64 -9.38 11.27
CA ASN A 475 -9.25 -8.06 11.28
C ASN A 475 -8.20 -6.98 11.07
N VAL A 476 -8.65 -5.82 10.59
CA VAL A 476 -7.87 -4.58 10.68
C VAL A 476 -8.08 -4.00 12.07
N TYR A 477 -6.99 -3.79 12.80
CA TYR A 477 -6.98 -3.09 14.09
C TYR A 477 -6.36 -1.70 13.93
N ALA A 478 -6.81 -0.76 14.76
CA ALA A 478 -6.23 0.57 14.88
C ALA A 478 -5.98 0.90 16.36
N ALA A 479 -4.84 1.51 16.67
CA ALA A 479 -4.50 2.02 17.98
C ALA A 479 -4.10 3.50 17.88
N GLU A 480 -4.77 4.34 18.66
CA GLU A 480 -4.55 5.79 18.68
C GLU A 480 -3.88 6.20 19.99
N SER A 481 -2.89 7.09 19.91
CA SER A 481 -2.26 7.75 21.06
C SER A 481 -2.16 9.24 20.80
N VAL A 482 -2.45 10.04 21.83
CA VAL A 482 -2.32 11.51 21.82
C VAL A 482 -1.07 11.98 22.56
N ASN A 483 -0.20 11.05 22.94
CA ASN A 483 1.08 11.28 23.59
C ASN A 483 2.15 10.29 23.11
N GLY A 484 2.12 9.96 21.81
CA GLY A 484 2.99 9.01 21.13
C GLY A 484 4.49 9.27 21.34
N ASN A 485 4.88 10.52 21.57
CA ASN A 485 6.26 10.93 21.83
C ASN A 485 6.69 10.82 23.30
N ALA A 486 5.80 10.41 24.21
CA ALA A 486 6.17 10.13 25.58
C ALA A 486 7.05 8.88 25.66
N ALA A 487 7.86 8.75 26.71
CA ALA A 487 8.66 7.56 26.95
C ALA A 487 7.81 6.27 27.09
N VAL A 488 6.56 6.40 27.56
CA VAL A 488 5.55 5.34 27.62
C VAL A 488 4.22 5.92 27.16
N PRO A 489 3.91 5.89 25.84
CA PRO A 489 2.65 6.38 25.31
C PRO A 489 1.47 5.49 25.74
N ALA A 490 0.27 6.07 25.76
CA ALA A 490 -0.96 5.35 26.07
C ALA A 490 -1.81 5.17 24.80
N PHE A 491 -2.19 3.94 24.49
CA PHE A 491 -2.97 3.61 23.30
C PHE A 491 -4.42 3.24 23.64
N SER A 492 -5.35 3.66 22.77
CA SER A 492 -6.71 3.11 22.69
C SER A 492 -6.81 2.25 21.43
N GLN A 493 -7.05 0.95 21.58
CA GLN A 493 -7.15 0.01 20.46
C GLN A 493 -8.61 -0.30 20.12
N HIS A 494 -8.91 -0.36 18.83
CA HIS A 494 -10.21 -0.67 18.25
C HIS A 494 -10.05 -1.66 17.08
N ALA A 495 -11.08 -2.47 16.82
CA ALA A 495 -11.21 -3.14 15.53
C ALA A 495 -11.79 -2.13 14.53
N ALA A 496 -11.03 -1.83 13.47
CA ALA A 496 -11.44 -0.92 12.40
C ALA A 496 -12.26 -1.65 11.33
N SER A 497 -12.00 -2.94 11.12
CA SER A 497 -12.88 -3.77 10.29
C SER A 497 -14.08 -4.30 11.07
N ASP A 498 -15.26 -4.29 10.45
CA ASP A 498 -16.55 -4.70 11.00
C ASP A 498 -16.89 -6.18 10.75
N HIS A 499 -16.02 -6.87 10.05
CA HIS A 499 -15.98 -8.31 9.82
C HIS A 499 -14.53 -8.80 9.70
N PHE A 500 -14.35 -10.11 9.60
CA PHE A 500 -13.06 -10.71 9.28
C PHE A 500 -12.80 -10.54 7.79
N ILE A 501 -11.68 -9.89 7.46
CA ILE A 501 -11.34 -9.51 6.09
C ILE A 501 -10.64 -10.64 5.32
N HIS A 502 -10.20 -11.67 6.04
CA HIS A 502 -9.46 -12.80 5.51
C HIS A 502 -9.52 -14.01 6.45
N ALA A 503 -9.49 -15.21 5.87
CA ALA A 503 -9.40 -16.48 6.58
C ALA A 503 -8.16 -17.28 6.12
N GLY A 504 -7.30 -17.65 7.06
CA GLY A 504 -6.16 -18.52 6.81
C GLY A 504 -4.79 -17.87 7.03
N THR A 505 -3.78 -18.31 6.29
CA THR A 505 -2.39 -17.88 6.44
C THR A 505 -2.20 -16.52 5.79
N ILE A 506 -1.51 -15.59 6.46
CA ILE A 506 -0.96 -14.39 5.81
C ILE A 506 0.55 -14.55 5.73
N CYS A 507 1.06 -14.75 4.52
CA CYS A 507 2.48 -14.93 4.29
C CYS A 507 3.19 -13.58 4.17
N THR A 508 4.26 -13.42 4.94
CA THR A 508 5.06 -12.20 5.04
C THR A 508 6.36 -12.25 4.23
N ASN A 509 6.50 -13.21 3.31
CA ASN A 509 7.72 -13.43 2.52
C ASN A 509 7.63 -12.85 1.10
N GLY A 510 6.62 -12.01 0.81
CA GLY A 510 6.39 -11.43 -0.53
C GLY A 510 6.29 -12.50 -1.62
N THR A 511 7.01 -12.32 -2.74
CA THR A 511 7.04 -13.28 -3.86
C THR A 511 7.60 -14.67 -3.53
N GLY A 512 8.21 -14.86 -2.36
CA GLY A 512 8.67 -16.16 -1.87
C GLY A 512 7.56 -17.07 -1.31
N CYS A 513 6.32 -16.59 -1.21
CA CYS A 513 5.18 -17.37 -0.70
C CYS A 513 4.74 -18.43 -1.72
N SER A 514 4.56 -19.68 -1.28
CA SER A 514 4.33 -20.84 -2.16
C SER A 514 2.86 -21.22 -2.38
N ASN A 515 1.90 -20.52 -1.75
CA ASN A 515 0.50 -20.92 -1.69
C ASN A 515 -0.41 -19.71 -2.02
N GLY A 516 -1.37 -19.86 -2.94
CA GLY A 516 -2.20 -18.77 -3.47
C GLY A 516 -2.98 -17.98 -2.41
N ASP A 517 -3.58 -18.67 -1.43
CA ASP A 517 -4.36 -18.01 -0.37
C ASP A 517 -3.48 -17.15 0.55
N SER A 518 -2.19 -17.48 0.67
CA SER A 518 -1.29 -16.78 1.59
C SER A 518 -0.86 -15.39 1.15
N ARG A 519 -1.16 -15.02 -0.10
CA ARG A 519 -0.93 -13.69 -0.70
C ARG A 519 -2.26 -13.03 -1.13
N ALA A 520 -3.40 -13.49 -0.62
CA ALA A 520 -4.70 -12.98 -1.05
C ALA A 520 -4.91 -11.49 -0.74
N LEU A 521 -4.21 -10.93 0.26
CA LEU A 521 -4.23 -9.49 0.57
C LEU A 521 -3.01 -8.73 0.03
N ALA A 522 -2.08 -9.46 -0.61
CA ALA A 522 -0.74 -9.02 -1.01
C ALA A 522 0.07 -8.45 0.16
N ASP A 523 0.86 -7.38 -0.04
CA ASP A 523 1.97 -7.06 0.87
C ASP A 523 1.71 -5.85 1.80
N PHE A 524 0.71 -4.99 1.55
CA PHE A 524 0.41 -3.87 2.45
C PHE A 524 -1.03 -3.32 2.42
N PHE A 525 -1.27 -2.33 3.27
CA PHE A 525 -2.44 -1.43 3.30
C PHE A 525 -2.00 -0.13 4.00
N GLN A 526 -2.77 0.96 4.03
CA GLN A 526 -2.27 2.20 4.66
C GLN A 526 -3.32 2.92 5.52
N VAL A 527 -2.82 3.90 6.29
CA VAL A 527 -3.62 4.81 7.11
C VAL A 527 -3.17 6.24 6.88
N ALA A 528 -4.13 7.16 6.73
CA ALA A 528 -3.91 8.59 6.67
C ALA A 528 -4.78 9.34 7.70
N LEU A 529 -4.37 10.55 8.09
CA LEU A 529 -5.13 11.40 9.01
C LEU A 529 -5.78 12.55 8.25
N ASP A 530 -7.07 12.79 8.49
CA ASP A 530 -7.77 13.92 7.88
C ASP A 530 -7.55 15.24 8.62
N THR A 531 -8.12 16.32 8.11
CA THR A 531 -8.04 17.67 8.70
C THR A 531 -8.73 17.79 10.07
N GLN A 532 -9.42 16.75 10.53
CA GLN A 532 -9.99 16.62 11.87
C GLN A 532 -9.20 15.65 12.75
N HIS A 533 -8.01 15.22 12.30
CA HIS A 533 -7.15 14.24 12.96
C HIS A 533 -7.78 12.85 13.09
N ARG A 534 -8.71 12.50 12.19
CA ARG A 534 -9.38 11.19 12.19
C ARG A 534 -8.64 10.23 11.27
N ALA A 535 -8.52 8.99 11.69
CA ALA A 535 -7.94 7.92 10.87
C ALA A 535 -8.82 7.60 9.66
N ASN A 536 -8.20 7.49 8.49
CA ASN A 536 -8.76 6.95 7.24
C ASN A 536 -7.90 5.73 6.90
N ILE A 537 -8.54 4.62 6.57
CA ILE A 537 -7.86 3.33 6.40
C ILE A 537 -8.40 2.67 5.15
N ALA A 538 -7.52 2.43 4.19
CA ALA A 538 -7.81 1.62 3.02
C ALA A 538 -7.13 0.26 3.18
N PHE A 539 -7.84 -0.84 2.90
CA PHE A 539 -7.33 -2.22 3.08
C PHE A 539 -7.92 -3.21 2.08
N SER A 540 -7.15 -4.24 1.73
CA SER A 540 -7.63 -5.36 0.89
C SER A 540 -8.54 -6.26 1.69
N ASP A 541 -9.56 -6.82 1.05
CA ASP A 541 -10.51 -7.72 1.67
C ASP A 541 -10.95 -8.84 0.70
N ASP A 542 -10.88 -10.09 1.13
CA ASP A 542 -11.26 -11.28 0.35
C ASP A 542 -12.34 -12.14 1.05
N HIS A 543 -13.07 -11.57 2.01
CA HIS A 543 -14.02 -12.32 2.83
C HIS A 543 -15.20 -12.93 2.04
N LEU A 544 -15.56 -12.34 0.91
CA LEU A 544 -16.60 -12.85 0.02
C LEU A 544 -16.02 -13.69 -1.13
N ALA A 545 -16.75 -14.73 -1.51
CA ALA A 545 -16.49 -15.40 -2.77
C ALA A 545 -16.68 -14.41 -3.94
N SER A 546 -15.77 -14.50 -4.92
CA SER A 546 -15.88 -13.73 -6.15
C SER A 546 -17.21 -14.05 -6.84
N PRO A 547 -17.91 -13.10 -7.47
CA PRO A 547 -19.09 -13.41 -8.26
C PRO A 547 -18.79 -14.32 -9.47
N LEU A 548 -17.51 -14.44 -9.86
CA LEU A 548 -17.04 -15.38 -10.88
C LEU A 548 -16.82 -16.81 -10.35
N CYS A 549 -17.08 -17.06 -9.07
CA CYS A 549 -16.83 -18.34 -8.43
C CYS A 549 -17.49 -19.52 -9.16
N SER A 550 -18.73 -19.34 -9.62
CA SER A 550 -19.51 -20.37 -10.32
C SER A 550 -18.99 -20.67 -11.73
N GLN A 551 -18.15 -19.79 -12.27
CA GLN A 551 -17.53 -19.94 -13.59
C GLN A 551 -16.20 -20.69 -13.52
N GLN A 552 -15.64 -20.84 -12.31
CA GLN A 552 -14.48 -21.70 -12.06
C GLN A 552 -14.93 -23.17 -12.03
N SER A 553 -14.02 -24.08 -12.36
CA SER A 553 -14.25 -25.52 -12.19
C SER A 553 -13.48 -26.00 -10.97
N PRO A 554 -14.12 -26.55 -9.93
CA PRO A 554 -15.50 -27.10 -9.91
C PRO A 554 -16.60 -26.15 -9.36
N GLY A 555 -16.34 -24.84 -9.17
CA GLY A 555 -17.39 -23.83 -8.97
C GLY A 555 -17.76 -23.54 -7.51
N HIS A 556 -16.77 -23.45 -6.62
CA HIS A 556 -16.96 -23.19 -5.19
C HIS A 556 -17.27 -21.72 -4.91
N CYS A 557 -18.42 -21.45 -4.27
CA CYS A 557 -18.97 -20.10 -4.08
C CYS A 557 -19.37 -19.77 -2.64
N ALA A 558 -19.16 -20.66 -1.67
CA ALA A 558 -19.57 -20.41 -0.30
C ALA A 558 -18.48 -19.65 0.46
N ASP A 559 -18.85 -18.62 1.22
CA ASP A 559 -17.90 -17.77 1.94
C ASP A 559 -17.12 -18.49 3.05
N ASN A 560 -17.49 -19.72 3.42
CA ASN A 560 -16.76 -20.55 4.35
C ASN A 560 -16.20 -21.85 3.72
N ASP A 561 -16.19 -21.95 2.40
CA ASP A 561 -15.59 -23.07 1.68
C ASP A 561 -14.09 -22.80 1.44
N PRO A 562 -13.18 -23.70 1.87
CA PRO A 562 -11.73 -23.60 1.66
C PRO A 562 -11.30 -23.49 0.20
N GLN A 563 -12.15 -23.90 -0.74
CA GLN A 563 -11.85 -23.93 -2.17
C GLN A 563 -12.53 -22.80 -2.93
N SER A 564 -13.26 -21.91 -2.24
CA SER A 564 -13.95 -20.79 -2.87
C SER A 564 -12.99 -19.88 -3.62
N PHE A 565 -13.35 -19.56 -4.85
CA PHE A 565 -12.58 -18.61 -5.64
C PHE A 565 -12.84 -17.19 -5.11
N ARG A 566 -11.80 -16.59 -4.53
CA ARG A 566 -11.81 -15.26 -3.93
C ARG A 566 -10.88 -14.33 -4.69
N VAL A 567 -11.20 -13.06 -4.64
CA VAL A 567 -10.34 -11.98 -5.11
C VAL A 567 -10.40 -10.88 -4.09
N ALA A 568 -9.25 -10.25 -3.83
CA ALA A 568 -9.25 -9.07 -2.99
C ALA A 568 -9.95 -7.90 -3.69
N VAL A 569 -10.58 -7.10 -2.86
CA VAL A 569 -11.26 -5.87 -3.23
C VAL A 569 -10.77 -4.78 -2.27
N PRO A 570 -10.59 -3.53 -2.73
CA PRO A 570 -10.17 -2.45 -1.86
C PRO A 570 -11.38 -1.99 -1.06
N TYR A 571 -11.21 -1.94 0.26
CA TYR A 571 -12.20 -1.45 1.21
C TYR A 571 -11.69 -0.19 1.89
N PHE A 572 -12.64 0.62 2.36
CA PHE A 572 -12.36 1.85 3.07
C PHE A 572 -13.19 1.97 4.35
N THR A 573 -12.57 2.55 5.38
CA THR A 573 -13.26 3.03 6.58
C THR A 573 -12.55 4.24 7.15
N TYR A 574 -13.27 5.04 7.94
CA TYR A 574 -12.68 6.15 8.66
C TYR A 574 -13.27 6.28 10.07
N GLN A 575 -12.48 6.85 10.97
CA GLN A 575 -12.89 7.13 12.34
C GLN A 575 -13.97 8.21 12.32
N MET A 576 -15.14 7.93 12.89
CA MET A 576 -16.29 8.84 12.80
C MET A 576 -16.16 10.08 13.67
N LYS A 577 -15.31 10.04 14.71
CA LYS A 577 -15.13 11.12 15.68
C LYS A 577 -13.65 11.27 16.02
N ALA A 578 -13.16 12.50 15.98
CA ALA A 578 -11.84 12.84 16.48
C ALA A 578 -11.71 12.51 17.97
N ASN A 579 -10.49 12.17 18.40
CA ASN A 579 -10.18 12.03 19.81
C ASN A 579 -10.42 13.36 20.54
N LYS A 580 -11.19 13.32 21.63
CA LYS A 580 -11.55 14.52 22.41
C LYS A 580 -10.34 15.26 23.02
N LYS A 581 -9.18 14.62 23.07
CA LYS A 581 -7.94 15.21 23.57
C LYS A 581 -7.11 15.89 22.48
N VAL A 582 -7.45 15.71 21.21
CA VAL A 582 -6.80 16.40 20.09
C VAL A 582 -7.56 17.70 19.81
N VAL A 583 -6.83 18.78 19.62
CA VAL A 583 -7.41 20.11 19.37
C VAL A 583 -7.76 20.22 17.89
N THR A 584 -9.06 20.24 17.57
CA THR A 584 -9.56 20.29 16.18
C THR A 584 -10.02 21.68 15.72
N THR A 585 -9.99 22.69 16.61
CA THR A 585 -10.43 24.07 16.29
C THR A 585 -9.55 25.14 16.95
N GLY A 586 -9.43 26.29 16.29
CA GLY A 586 -8.69 27.46 16.80
C GLY A 586 -7.23 27.54 16.34
N LEU A 587 -6.49 28.53 16.86
CA LEU A 587 -5.10 28.80 16.46
C LEU A 587 -4.12 27.67 16.84
N CYS A 588 -4.50 26.81 17.78
CA CYS A 588 -3.69 25.68 18.26
C CYS A 588 -4.08 24.34 17.63
N ALA A 589 -4.98 24.34 16.64
CA ALA A 589 -5.44 23.13 15.93
C ALA A 589 -4.62 22.84 14.65
N ARG A 590 -3.48 23.50 14.48
CA ARG A 590 -2.62 23.38 13.31
C ARG A 590 -1.33 22.68 13.67
#